data_AF-W7KZ64-F1
#
_entry.id   AF-W7KZ64-F1
#
_cell.length_a   1.000
_cell.length_b   1.000
_cell.length_c   1.000
_cell.angle_alpha   90.00
_cell.angle_beta   90.00
_cell.angle_gamma   90.00
#
_symmetry.space_group_name_H-M   'P 1'
#
loop_
_entity.id
_entity.type
_entity.pdbx_description
1 polymer ?
#
loop_
_entity_poly.entity_id
_entity_poly.type
_entity_poly.pdbx_seq_one_letter_code
_entity_poly.pdbx_strand_id
1 'polypeptide(L)'
;MNKVLLLGLGVLILVLTFAGVYLASGYKTTLTISTISTTPQDDNYVLEVKVIVNYGPFGGESPLSNAVVWVKGANGSFYQNYTNSDGIATFYLPPGSYTVEITQLGHYTVHVELNANKEVTLNYAYLYE
;
A
#
# COMPACT_ATOMS: atom_id res chain seq x y z
N MET A 1 -14.87 -32.15 37.70
CA MET A 1 -14.51 -30.99 36.86
C MET A 1 -14.14 -29.82 37.75
N ASN A 2 -12.91 -29.30 37.68
CA ASN A 2 -12.42 -28.26 38.58
C ASN A 2 -12.94 -26.88 38.11
N LYS A 3 -13.79 -26.24 38.91
CA LYS A 3 -14.40 -24.93 38.60
C LYS A 3 -13.34 -23.83 38.42
N VAL A 4 -12.22 -23.91 39.14
CA VAL A 4 -11.10 -22.96 39.02
C VAL A 4 -10.39 -23.13 37.67
N LEU A 5 -10.21 -24.37 37.21
CA LEU A 5 -9.63 -24.66 35.90
C LEU A 5 -10.52 -24.13 34.77
N LEU A 6 -11.83 -24.34 34.87
CA LEU A 6 -12.80 -23.80 33.90
C LEU A 6 -12.79 -22.28 33.87
N LEU A 7 -12.72 -21.63 35.02
CA LEU A 7 -12.68 -20.17 35.12
C LEU A 7 -11.38 -19.63 34.51
N GLY A 8 -10.24 -20.29 34.79
CA GLY A 8 -8.95 -19.97 34.18
C GLY A 8 -8.96 -20.13 32.65
N LEU A 9 -9.53 -21.21 32.13
CA LEU A 9 -9.71 -21.41 30.69
C LEU A 9 -10.63 -20.36 30.07
N GLY A 10 -11.71 -19.98 30.75
CA GLY A 10 -12.64 -18.94 30.28
C GLY A 10 -11.98 -17.57 30.18
N VAL A 11 -11.18 -17.18 31.17
CA VAL A 11 -10.42 -15.92 31.15
C VAL A 11 -9.37 -15.95 30.04
N LEU A 12 -8.67 -17.07 29.86
CA LEU A 12 -7.68 -17.22 28.79
C LEU A 12 -8.32 -17.03 27.40
N ILE A 13 -9.47 -17.68 27.16
CA ILE A 13 -10.22 -17.52 25.90
C ILE A 13 -10.61 -16.06 25.69
N LEU A 14 -11.10 -15.37 26.72
CA LEU A 14 -11.52 -13.97 26.63
C LEU A 14 -10.36 -13.01 26.30
N VAL A 15 -9.18 -13.25 26.85
CA VAL A 15 -7.97 -12.48 26.52
C VAL A 15 -7.55 -12.74 25.07
N LEU A 16 -7.57 -14.01 24.64
CA LEU A 16 -7.21 -14.37 23.27
C LEU A 16 -8.19 -13.80 22.24
N THR A 17 -9.50 -13.80 22.53
CA THR A 17 -10.49 -13.21 21.63
C THR A 17 -10.37 -11.69 21.56
N PHE A 18 -10.16 -11.03 22.70
CA PHE A 18 -9.94 -9.57 22.72
C PHE A 18 -8.69 -9.19 21.91
N ALA A 19 -7.57 -9.91 22.10
CA ALA A 19 -6.35 -9.69 21.34
C ALA A 19 -6.57 -9.92 19.83
N GLY A 20 -7.27 -10.99 19.45
CA GLY A 20 -7.59 -11.28 18.05
C GLY A 20 -8.44 -10.19 17.39
N VAL A 21 -9.49 -9.73 18.05
CA VAL A 21 -10.38 -8.65 17.56
C VAL A 21 -9.63 -7.33 17.43
N TYR A 22 -8.79 -7.00 18.42
CA TYR A 22 -7.99 -5.79 18.39
C TYR A 22 -7.05 -5.77 17.18
N LEU A 23 -6.32 -6.86 16.93
CA LEU A 23 -5.43 -6.98 15.78
C LEU A 23 -6.17 -6.89 14.43
N ALA A 24 -7.38 -7.46 14.32
CA ALA A 24 -8.18 -7.40 13.11
C ALA A 24 -8.74 -6.00 12.82
N SER A 25 -9.02 -5.20 13.85
CA SER A 25 -9.64 -3.87 13.71
C SER A 25 -8.79 -2.83 12.96
N GLY A 26 -7.46 -3.02 12.93
CA GLY A 26 -6.53 -2.14 12.22
C GLY A 26 -6.37 -2.44 10.73
N TYR A 27 -6.97 -3.53 10.25
CA TYR A 27 -6.78 -4.04 8.90
C TYR A 27 -7.56 -3.23 7.86
N LYS A 28 -6.86 -2.35 7.13
CA LYS A 28 -7.45 -1.49 6.10
C LYS A 28 -6.44 -1.11 5.03
N THR A 29 -6.92 -0.88 3.81
CA THR A 29 -6.10 -0.32 2.74
C THR A 29 -5.68 1.10 3.08
N THR A 30 -4.40 1.41 2.88
CA THR A 30 -3.86 2.76 3.04
C THR A 30 -3.14 3.22 1.77
N LEU A 31 -3.19 4.53 1.54
CA LEU A 31 -2.46 5.18 0.47
C LEU A 31 -1.71 6.36 1.07
N THR A 32 -0.40 6.35 0.94
CA THR A 32 0.48 7.39 1.48
C THR A 32 1.38 7.97 0.40
N ILE A 33 1.78 9.23 0.60
CA ILE A 33 2.74 9.92 -0.25
C ILE A 33 3.88 10.40 0.64
N SER A 34 5.10 10.03 0.29
CA SER A 34 6.32 10.50 0.94
C SER A 34 7.24 11.17 -0.08
N THR A 35 8.05 12.12 0.39
CA THR A 35 9.17 12.65 -0.41
C THR A 35 10.37 11.74 -0.19
N ILE A 36 11.10 11.40 -1.26
CA ILE A 36 12.28 10.52 -1.20
C ILE A 36 13.55 11.28 -1.62
N SER A 37 14.70 10.89 -1.08
CA SER A 37 16.00 11.49 -1.40
C SER A 37 16.75 10.65 -2.44
N THR A 38 16.11 10.39 -3.57
CA THR A 38 16.78 9.80 -4.74
C THR A 38 17.44 10.89 -5.58
N THR A 39 18.41 10.54 -6.43
CA THR A 39 19.05 11.52 -7.32
C THR A 39 18.09 11.86 -8.46
N PRO A 40 17.77 13.14 -8.72
CA PRO A 40 17.01 13.53 -9.90
C PRO A 40 17.73 13.06 -11.17
N GLN A 41 16.96 12.69 -12.20
CA GLN A 41 17.50 12.31 -13.51
C GLN A 41 17.03 13.33 -14.54
N ASP A 42 17.98 14.13 -15.06
CA ASP A 42 17.82 14.91 -16.30
C ASP A 42 16.55 15.79 -16.31
N ASP A 43 16.50 16.76 -15.38
CA ASP A 43 15.39 17.69 -15.12
C ASP A 43 14.03 17.08 -14.73
N ASN A 44 13.95 15.75 -14.63
CA ASN A 44 12.78 15.03 -14.15
C ASN A 44 12.90 14.66 -12.67
N TYR A 45 11.75 14.63 -12.00
CA TYR A 45 11.61 14.00 -10.69
C TYR A 45 11.28 12.53 -10.84
N VAL A 46 11.77 11.76 -9.87
CA VAL A 46 11.47 10.34 -9.71
C VAL A 46 10.14 10.20 -8.97
N LEU A 47 9.20 9.51 -9.59
CA LEU A 47 7.97 9.05 -8.96
C LEU A 47 8.02 7.52 -8.85
N GLU A 48 8.15 7.02 -7.63
CA GLU A 48 8.03 5.59 -7.33
C GLU A 48 6.61 5.29 -6.86
N VAL A 49 6.01 4.24 -7.41
CA VAL A 49 4.71 3.74 -6.98
C VAL A 49 4.93 2.34 -6.44
N LYS A 50 4.84 2.21 -5.12
CA LYS A 50 5.03 0.97 -4.38
C LYS A 50 3.68 0.35 -4.04
N VAL A 51 3.50 -0.91 -4.43
CA VAL A 51 2.27 -1.66 -4.20
C VAL A 51 2.58 -2.87 -3.32
N ILE A 52 1.93 -2.91 -2.17
CA ILE A 52 2.09 -3.95 -1.14
C ILE A 52 0.71 -4.57 -0.91
N VAL A 53 0.65 -5.91 -0.87
CA VAL A 53 -0.51 -6.65 -0.40
C VAL A 53 -0.29 -7.01 1.06
N ASN A 54 -1.18 -6.57 1.93
CA ASN A 54 -1.23 -6.95 3.33
C ASN A 54 -2.31 -8.03 3.49
N TYR A 55 -1.92 -9.19 4.01
CA TYR A 55 -2.76 -10.37 4.22
C TYR A 55 -3.29 -10.45 5.67
N GLY A 56 -3.26 -9.34 6.39
CA GLY A 56 -3.76 -9.22 7.75
C GLY A 56 -2.75 -9.65 8.83
N PRO A 57 -3.17 -9.62 10.10
CA PRO A 57 -2.28 -9.75 11.27
C PRO A 57 -1.55 -11.08 11.38
N PHE A 58 -1.95 -12.10 10.61
CA PHE A 58 -1.34 -13.43 10.60
C PHE A 58 -0.78 -13.84 9.24
N GLY A 59 -1.06 -13.07 8.18
CA GLY A 59 -0.61 -13.36 6.81
C GLY A 59 0.62 -12.58 6.36
N GLY A 60 0.96 -11.50 7.07
CA GLY A 60 2.09 -10.64 6.73
C GLY A 60 1.83 -9.74 5.51
N GLU A 61 2.90 -9.21 4.94
CA GLU A 61 2.85 -8.32 3.76
C GLU A 61 3.74 -8.85 2.65
N SER A 62 3.35 -8.65 1.40
CA SER A 62 4.12 -9.04 0.21
C SER A 62 4.06 -7.97 -0.87
N PRO A 63 5.19 -7.63 -1.52
CA PRO A 63 5.17 -6.72 -2.66
C PRO A 63 4.37 -7.34 -3.83
N LEU A 64 3.54 -6.53 -4.49
CA LEU A 64 2.82 -6.99 -5.67
C LEU A 64 3.62 -6.71 -6.94
N SER A 65 4.20 -7.75 -7.53
CA SER A 65 4.85 -7.65 -8.85
C SER A 65 3.85 -7.59 -10.00
N ASN A 66 4.26 -6.97 -11.11
CA ASN A 66 3.49 -6.85 -12.36
C ASN A 66 2.13 -6.14 -12.22
N ALA A 67 1.92 -5.36 -11.16
CA ALA A 67 0.77 -4.49 -11.04
C ALA A 67 0.86 -3.36 -12.06
N VAL A 68 -0.22 -3.12 -12.79
CA VAL A 68 -0.30 -2.02 -13.76
C VAL A 68 -0.51 -0.70 -13.02
N VAL A 69 0.36 0.27 -13.32
CA VAL A 69 0.29 1.63 -12.82
C VAL A 69 0.14 2.59 -13.98
N TRP A 70 -0.89 3.43 -13.93
CA TRP A 70 -1.14 4.51 -14.87
C TRP A 70 -0.86 5.86 -14.21
N VAL A 71 -0.20 6.76 -14.92
CA VAL A 71 0.04 8.13 -14.47
C VAL A 71 -0.45 9.09 -15.54
N LYS A 72 -1.43 9.93 -15.19
CA LYS A 72 -2.05 10.92 -16.07
C LYS A 72 -1.62 12.32 -15.62
N GLY A 73 -0.91 13.06 -16.46
CA GLY A 73 -0.57 14.46 -16.17
C GLY A 73 -1.72 15.40 -16.47
N ALA A 74 -1.79 16.53 -15.76
CA ALA A 74 -2.84 17.55 -15.96
C ALA A 74 -2.86 18.15 -17.38
N ASN A 75 -1.73 18.05 -18.11
CA ASN A 75 -1.60 18.45 -19.52
C ASN A 75 -2.13 17.40 -20.53
N GLY A 76 -2.72 16.30 -20.05
CA GLY A 76 -3.18 15.19 -20.90
C GLY A 76 -2.10 14.15 -21.24
N SER A 77 -0.89 14.27 -20.67
CA SER A 77 0.14 13.23 -20.81
C SER A 77 -0.29 11.93 -20.12
N PHE A 78 0.14 10.80 -20.66
CA PHE A 78 -0.15 9.47 -20.14
C PHE A 78 1.11 8.62 -20.11
N TYR A 79 1.38 8.01 -18.96
CA TYR A 79 2.49 7.11 -18.72
C TYR A 79 1.95 5.82 -18.12
N GLN A 80 2.56 4.70 -18.50
CA GLN A 80 2.24 3.38 -17.95
C GLN A 80 3.53 2.66 -17.61
N ASN A 81 3.54 2.01 -16.45
CA ASN A 81 4.61 1.10 -16.07
C ASN A 81 4.05 -0.05 -15.21
N TYR A 82 4.89 -1.04 -14.92
CA TYR A 82 4.57 -2.21 -14.12
C TYR A 82 5.47 -2.27 -12.89
N THR A 83 4.94 -2.75 -11.78
CA THR A 83 5.75 -2.98 -10.59
C THR A 83 6.72 -4.14 -10.79
N ASN A 84 7.95 -3.98 -10.30
CA ASN A 84 8.98 -5.02 -10.30
C ASN A 84 8.77 -6.07 -9.18
N SER A 85 9.76 -6.95 -8.94
CA SER A 85 9.71 -7.96 -7.86
C SER A 85 9.60 -7.36 -6.46
N ASP A 86 10.03 -6.12 -6.27
CA ASP A 86 9.94 -5.38 -5.00
C ASP A 86 8.62 -4.59 -4.89
N GLY A 87 7.73 -4.74 -5.88
CA GLY A 87 6.43 -4.07 -5.91
C GLY A 87 6.52 -2.61 -6.32
N ILE A 88 7.61 -2.17 -6.94
CA ILE A 88 7.87 -0.76 -7.27
C ILE A 88 7.79 -0.54 -8.78
N ALA A 89 7.00 0.44 -9.20
CA ALA A 89 7.01 1.00 -10.55
C ALA A 89 7.64 2.39 -10.51
N THR A 90 8.68 2.62 -11.32
CA THR A 90 9.42 3.90 -11.33
C THR A 90 9.09 4.70 -12.58
N PHE A 91 8.88 6.00 -12.41
CA PHE A 91 8.66 6.97 -13.49
C PHE A 91 9.62 8.15 -13.34
N TYR A 92 10.08 8.68 -14.46
CA TYR A 92 10.86 9.92 -14.54
C TYR A 92 9.99 10.95 -15.25
N LEU A 93 9.47 11.90 -14.50
CA LEU A 93 8.45 12.83 -14.97
C LEU A 93 8.87 14.27 -14.71
N PRO A 94 8.53 15.20 -15.61
CA PRO A 94 8.79 16.61 -15.37
C PRO A 94 7.97 17.11 -14.17
N PRO A 95 8.38 18.21 -13.53
CA PRO A 95 7.60 18.83 -12.46
C PRO A 95 6.16 19.10 -12.89
N GLY A 96 5.18 18.79 -12.04
CA GLY A 96 3.77 19.01 -12.37
C GLY A 96 2.79 18.20 -11.52
N SER A 97 1.50 18.35 -11.84
CA SER A 97 0.40 17.65 -11.17
C SER A 97 0.01 16.40 -11.94
N TYR A 98 -0.08 15.28 -11.22
CA TYR A 98 -0.36 13.96 -11.78
C TYR A 98 -1.47 13.25 -11.01
N THR A 99 -2.21 12.40 -11.72
CA THR A 99 -3.14 11.43 -11.16
C THR A 99 -2.55 10.04 -11.37
N VAL A 100 -2.21 9.35 -10.29
CA VAL A 100 -1.70 7.98 -10.30
C VAL A 100 -2.86 7.03 -10.05
N GLU A 101 -2.98 5.99 -10.86
CA GLU A 101 -4.03 4.98 -10.78
C GLU A 101 -3.39 3.58 -10.75
N ILE A 102 -3.70 2.79 -9.72
CA ILE A 102 -3.31 1.38 -9.59
C ILE A 102 -4.53 0.52 -9.94
N THR A 103 -4.54 -0.06 -11.13
CA THR A 103 -5.76 -0.66 -11.72
C THR A 103 -6.06 -2.07 -11.18
N GLN A 104 -5.03 -2.84 -10.85
CA GLN A 104 -5.16 -4.28 -10.55
C GLN A 104 -5.83 -4.60 -9.20
N LEU A 105 -5.98 -3.60 -8.31
CA LEU A 105 -6.52 -3.78 -6.96
C LEU A 105 -7.78 -2.92 -6.72
N GLY A 106 -8.60 -2.69 -7.74
CA GLY A 106 -9.85 -1.92 -7.58
C GLY A 106 -9.72 -0.42 -7.90
N HIS A 107 -8.78 -0.05 -8.79
CA HIS A 107 -8.63 1.31 -9.32
C HIS A 107 -8.37 2.39 -8.26
N TYR A 108 -7.41 2.14 -7.36
CA TYR A 108 -7.00 3.16 -6.39
C TYR A 108 -6.34 4.33 -7.09
N THR A 109 -6.87 5.52 -6.83
CA THR A 109 -6.42 6.76 -7.47
C THR A 109 -5.88 7.73 -6.42
N VAL A 110 -4.77 8.40 -6.73
CA VAL A 110 -4.19 9.46 -5.91
C VAL A 110 -3.70 10.62 -6.76
N HIS A 111 -3.88 11.84 -6.25
CA HIS A 111 -3.30 13.04 -6.83
C HIS A 111 -1.94 13.35 -6.22
N VAL A 112 -0.95 13.61 -7.07
CA VAL A 112 0.44 13.83 -6.67
C VAL A 112 0.95 15.11 -7.32
N GLU A 113 1.35 16.08 -6.49
CA GLU A 113 2.06 17.28 -6.94
C GLU A 113 3.57 17.01 -6.96
N LEU A 114 4.14 16.76 -8.12
CA LEU A 114 5.53 16.38 -8.28
C LEU A 114 6.43 17.63 -8.33
N ASN A 115 6.83 18.09 -7.14
CA ASN A 115 7.77 19.20 -6.90
C ASN A 115 9.10 18.75 -6.27
N ALA A 116 9.25 17.45 -6.09
CA ALA A 116 10.41 16.73 -5.58
C ALA A 116 10.23 15.26 -5.95
N ASN A 117 11.25 14.44 -5.72
CA ASN A 117 11.11 12.98 -5.85
C ASN A 117 10.12 12.47 -4.81
N LYS A 118 9.21 11.59 -5.22
CA LYS A 118 8.13 11.07 -4.37
C LYS A 118 7.97 9.57 -4.49
N GLU A 119 7.53 8.97 -3.40
CA GLU A 119 7.02 7.61 -3.35
C GLU A 119 5.53 7.65 -2.98
N VAL A 120 4.72 6.98 -3.79
CA VAL A 120 3.32 6.66 -3.49
C VAL A 120 3.30 5.21 -3.04
N THR A 121 2.87 4.97 -1.80
CA THR A 121 2.70 3.59 -1.30
C THR A 121 1.22 3.26 -1.19
N LEU A 122 0.79 2.25 -1.93
CA LEU A 122 -0.49 1.55 -1.73
C LEU A 122 -0.22 0.30 -0.89
N ASN A 123 -0.70 0.30 0.36
CA ASN A 123 -0.76 -0.89 1.18
C ASN A 123 -2.19 -1.42 1.15
N TYR A 124 -2.44 -2.43 0.31
CA TYR A 124 -3.75 -2.99 0.05
C TYR A 124 -4.10 -4.08 1.07
N ALA A 125 -5.19 -3.89 1.81
CA ALA A 125 -5.73 -4.93 2.67
C ALA A 125 -6.51 -5.95 1.83
N TYR A 126 -5.94 -7.13 1.67
CA TYR A 126 -6.54 -8.25 0.94
C TYR A 126 -7.73 -8.86 1.71
N LEU A 127 -8.95 -8.60 1.26
CA LEU A 127 -10.12 -9.30 1.76
C LEU A 127 -10.34 -10.53 0.89
N TYR A 128 -10.27 -11.72 1.50
CA TYR A 128 -10.76 -12.94 0.85
C TYR A 128 -12.29 -12.84 0.78
N GLU A 129 -12.83 -12.61 -0.42
CA GLU A 129 -14.28 -12.67 -0.69
C GLU A 129 -14.78 -14.12 -0.79
#